data_AF-A0A2N2ABG3-F1
#
_entry.id   AF-A0A2N2ABG3-F1
#
_cell.length_a   1.000
_cell.length_b   1.000
_cell.length_c   1.000
_cell.angle_alpha   90.00
_cell.angle_beta   90.00
_cell.angle_gamma   90.00
#
_symmetry.space_group_name_H-M   'P 1'
#
loop_
_entity.id
_entity.type
_entity.pdbx_description
1 polymer ?
#
loop_
_entity_poly.entity_id
_entity_poly.type
_entity_poly.pdbx_seq_one_letter_code
_entity_poly.pdbx_strand_id
1 'polypeptide(L)'
;MLFKLLDEVSARINEIDVVAEAPKFAAQLREMRPTIEAELKANGIAPDQLEKTILALSLTQMRIIKDIPAIAAEMRQMLQEGSGEPAFRCVLAASLAYLVQPHDLMSDNLPAGYGFVDDALLLHEASALSWEIAGDMARAEEKRKLFQFIFIFVPDRNHVEFRNAISGLATTLGMMRSFDPALAETTTQMLIANPLQPIMSQGTGGAPAGTSTFGSQFKNYPESSRPQYTWKSGNSMGVNFPDGGGVATDGRDVFVF
;
A
#
# COMPACT_ATOMS: atom_id res chain seq x y z
N MET A 1 7.58 -8.37 -13.41
CA MET A 1 8.41 -8.68 -12.23
C MET A 1 7.56 -8.86 -10.99
N LEU A 2 6.59 -7.97 -10.76
CA LEU A 2 5.65 -8.00 -9.64
C LEU A 2 5.07 -9.39 -9.33
N PHE A 3 4.46 -10.05 -10.31
CA PHE A 3 3.79 -11.33 -10.06
C PHE A 3 4.73 -12.43 -9.55
N LYS A 4 6.00 -12.45 -9.98
CA LYS A 4 6.99 -13.39 -9.47
C LYS A 4 7.30 -13.12 -7.99
N LEU A 5 7.49 -11.84 -7.63
CA LEU A 5 7.76 -11.45 -6.25
C LEU A 5 6.53 -11.70 -5.35
N LEU A 6 5.32 -11.51 -5.86
CA LEU A 6 4.09 -11.87 -5.16
C LEU A 6 4.03 -13.37 -4.88
N ASP A 7 4.44 -14.23 -5.81
CA ASP A 7 4.49 -15.68 -5.60
C ASP A 7 5.51 -16.02 -4.48
N GLU A 8 6.65 -15.33 -4.43
CA GLU A 8 7.67 -15.50 -3.37
C GLU A 8 7.16 -15.04 -1.99
N VAL A 9 6.54 -13.86 -1.89
CA VAL A 9 5.95 -13.36 -0.63
C VAL A 9 4.79 -14.25 -0.19
N SER A 10 3.93 -14.67 -1.12
CA SER A 10 2.83 -15.58 -0.83
C SER A 10 3.30 -16.91 -0.28
N ALA A 11 4.39 -17.47 -0.82
CA ALA A 11 4.99 -18.69 -0.30
C ALA A 11 5.47 -18.49 1.15
N ARG A 12 6.20 -17.40 1.45
CA ARG A 12 6.65 -17.05 2.81
C ARG A 12 5.48 -16.95 3.80
N ILE A 13 4.40 -16.26 3.42
CA ILE A 13 3.20 -16.14 4.27
C ILE A 13 2.54 -17.51 4.47
N ASN A 14 2.47 -18.34 3.43
CA ASN A 14 1.91 -19.68 3.49
C ASN A 14 2.71 -20.66 4.39
N GLU A 15 3.97 -20.38 4.68
CA GLU A 15 4.80 -21.17 5.59
C GLU A 15 4.52 -20.91 7.08
N ILE A 16 3.91 -19.76 7.45
CA ILE A 16 3.63 -19.40 8.85
C ILE A 16 2.77 -20.47 9.55
N ASP A 17 3.19 -21.01 10.68
CA ASP A 17 2.32 -21.88 11.47
C ASP A 17 1.52 -21.03 12.47
N VAL A 18 0.26 -20.75 12.13
CA VAL A 18 -0.62 -19.90 12.95
C VAL A 18 -0.72 -20.39 14.39
N VAL A 19 -0.81 -21.70 14.62
CA VAL A 19 -1.03 -22.25 15.96
C VAL A 19 0.27 -22.25 16.74
N ALA A 20 1.37 -22.68 16.12
CA ALA A 20 2.67 -22.76 16.79
C ALA A 20 3.29 -21.37 17.05
N GLU A 21 3.01 -20.38 16.20
CA GLU A 21 3.64 -19.06 16.27
C GLU A 21 2.79 -18.00 16.99
N ALA A 22 1.52 -18.25 17.26
CA ALA A 22 0.66 -17.31 17.99
C ALA A 22 1.21 -16.81 19.34
N PRO A 23 1.85 -17.64 20.19
CA PRO A 23 2.47 -17.12 21.41
C PRO A 23 3.59 -16.12 21.15
N LYS A 24 4.39 -16.32 20.08
CA LYS A 24 5.44 -15.38 19.67
C LYS A 24 4.84 -14.08 19.13
N PHE A 25 3.77 -14.18 18.34
CA PHE A 25 3.02 -13.02 17.85
C PHE A 25 2.43 -12.21 19.00
N ALA A 26 1.83 -12.87 20.00
CA ALA A 26 1.28 -12.24 21.19
C ALA A 26 2.35 -11.50 22.01
N ALA A 27 3.54 -12.09 22.15
CA ALA A 27 4.68 -11.41 22.77
C ALA A 27 5.10 -10.17 21.98
N GLN A 28 5.20 -10.28 20.64
CA GLN A 28 5.54 -9.14 19.78
C GLN A 28 4.49 -8.03 19.86
N LEU A 29 3.20 -8.37 19.91
CA LEU A 29 2.12 -7.39 20.08
C LEU A 29 2.31 -6.57 21.36
N ARG A 30 2.64 -7.22 22.48
CA ARG A 30 2.88 -6.52 23.76
C ARG A 30 4.09 -5.60 23.69
N GLU A 31 5.15 -6.03 23.02
CA GLU A 31 6.34 -5.22 22.83
C GLU A 31 6.05 -3.99 21.97
N MET A 32 5.30 -4.17 20.88
CA MET A 32 5.01 -3.12 19.91
C MET A 32 3.87 -2.19 20.32
N ARG A 33 2.93 -2.68 21.15
CA ARG A 33 1.81 -1.95 21.73
C ARG A 33 1.77 -2.12 23.25
N PRO A 34 2.64 -1.43 24.01
CA PRO A 34 2.68 -1.56 25.47
C PRO A 34 1.39 -1.12 26.18
N THR A 35 0.52 -0.40 25.48
CA THR A 35 -0.79 0.11 25.93
C THR A 35 -1.93 -0.91 25.77
N ILE A 36 -1.77 -1.98 24.98
CA ILE A 36 -2.85 -2.90 24.60
C ILE A 36 -3.58 -3.50 25.80
N GLU A 37 -2.87 -3.89 26.86
CA GLU A 37 -3.51 -4.49 28.04
C GLU A 37 -4.34 -3.48 28.82
N ALA A 38 -3.90 -2.22 28.90
CA ALA A 38 -4.66 -1.15 29.53
C ALA A 38 -5.93 -0.83 28.73
N GLU A 39 -5.82 -0.80 27.41
CA GLU A 39 -6.97 -0.62 26.50
C GLU A 39 -7.98 -1.76 26.64
N LEU A 40 -7.53 -3.02 26.65
CA LEU A 40 -8.42 -4.17 26.83
C LEU A 40 -9.14 -4.13 28.19
N LYS A 41 -8.44 -3.78 29.26
CA LYS A 41 -9.05 -3.58 30.59
C LYS A 41 -10.10 -2.47 30.56
N ALA A 42 -9.80 -1.34 29.91
CA ALA A 42 -10.75 -0.22 29.76
C ALA A 42 -12.00 -0.62 28.97
N ASN A 43 -11.88 -1.60 28.05
CA ASN A 43 -12.99 -2.20 27.31
C ASN A 43 -13.67 -3.37 28.05
N GLY A 44 -13.41 -3.55 29.34
CA GLY A 44 -14.12 -4.51 30.20
C GLY A 44 -13.53 -5.93 30.22
N ILE A 45 -12.34 -6.15 29.65
CA ILE A 45 -11.66 -7.45 29.78
C ILE A 45 -11.12 -7.61 31.20
N ALA A 46 -11.55 -8.66 31.88
CA ALA A 46 -11.12 -8.98 33.23
C ALA A 46 -9.61 -9.33 33.27
N PRO A 47 -8.88 -8.97 34.34
CA PRO A 47 -7.42 -9.19 34.42
C PRO A 47 -6.97 -10.64 34.20
N ASP A 48 -7.74 -11.61 34.68
CA ASP A 48 -7.50 -13.05 34.54
C ASP A 48 -7.76 -13.58 33.12
N GLN A 49 -8.45 -12.80 32.27
CA GLN A 49 -8.75 -13.15 30.88
C GLN A 49 -7.80 -12.49 29.86
N LEU A 50 -6.90 -11.61 30.28
CA LEU A 50 -6.05 -10.83 29.37
C LEU A 50 -5.15 -11.69 28.50
N GLU A 51 -4.44 -12.66 29.09
CA GLU A 51 -3.55 -13.54 28.34
C GLU A 51 -4.31 -14.30 27.25
N LYS A 52 -5.44 -14.90 27.63
CA LYS A 52 -6.31 -15.63 26.71
C LYS A 52 -6.85 -14.73 25.60
N THR A 53 -7.23 -13.50 25.95
CA THR A 53 -7.76 -12.51 24.99
C THR A 53 -6.68 -12.10 23.99
N ILE A 54 -5.48 -11.75 24.46
CA ILE A 54 -4.35 -11.39 23.60
C ILE A 54 -3.97 -12.55 22.69
N LEU A 55 -3.88 -13.77 23.21
CA LEU A 55 -3.60 -14.95 22.39
C LEU A 55 -4.68 -15.19 21.33
N ALA A 56 -5.96 -15.03 21.67
CA ALA A 56 -7.07 -15.17 20.72
C ALA A 56 -7.04 -14.08 19.63
N LEU A 57 -6.73 -12.84 20.01
CA LEU A 57 -6.52 -11.72 19.09
C LEU A 57 -5.36 -12.02 18.14
N SER A 58 -4.21 -12.46 18.64
CA SER A 58 -3.05 -12.84 17.84
C SER A 58 -3.35 -13.98 16.86
N LEU A 59 -4.03 -15.05 17.32
CA LEU A 59 -4.47 -16.15 16.45
C LEU A 59 -5.37 -15.65 15.32
N THR A 60 -6.30 -14.75 15.63
CA THR A 60 -7.22 -14.19 14.63
C THR A 60 -6.47 -13.33 13.63
N GLN A 61 -5.57 -12.46 14.09
CA GLN A 61 -4.75 -11.61 13.23
C GLN A 61 -3.85 -12.42 12.30
N MET A 62 -3.23 -13.48 12.80
CA MET A 62 -2.40 -14.36 11.98
C MET A 62 -3.21 -15.11 10.90
N ARG A 63 -4.47 -15.46 11.17
CA ARG A 63 -5.37 -16.00 10.14
C ARG A 63 -5.69 -14.97 9.06
N ILE A 64 -5.89 -13.71 9.46
CA ILE A 64 -6.09 -12.63 8.50
C ILE A 64 -4.83 -12.41 7.64
N ILE A 65 -3.64 -12.45 8.24
CA ILE A 65 -2.37 -12.38 7.50
C ILE A 65 -2.26 -13.56 6.51
N LYS A 66 -2.71 -14.76 6.90
CA LYS A 66 -2.78 -15.93 6.00
C LYS A 66 -3.72 -15.75 4.81
N ASP A 67 -4.63 -14.79 4.83
CA ASP A 67 -5.52 -14.50 3.71
C ASP A 67 -4.88 -13.57 2.67
N ILE A 68 -3.72 -12.93 2.98
CA ILE A 68 -2.99 -12.05 2.05
C ILE A 68 -2.77 -12.70 0.67
N PRO A 69 -2.28 -13.96 0.56
CA PRO A 69 -2.07 -14.61 -0.73
C PRO A 69 -3.35 -14.71 -1.58
N ALA A 70 -4.50 -14.97 -0.93
CA ALA A 70 -5.78 -15.06 -1.64
C ALA A 70 -6.23 -13.68 -2.15
N ILE A 71 -6.13 -12.65 -1.31
CA ILE A 71 -6.45 -11.26 -1.70
C ILE A 71 -5.52 -10.79 -2.83
N ALA A 72 -4.22 -11.08 -2.73
CA ALA A 72 -3.25 -10.73 -3.75
C ALA A 72 -3.52 -11.46 -5.08
N ALA A 73 -3.95 -12.72 -5.03
CA ALA A 73 -4.35 -13.48 -6.22
C ALA A 73 -5.59 -12.88 -6.90
N GLU A 74 -6.61 -12.48 -6.14
CA GLU A 74 -7.80 -11.78 -6.66
C GLU A 74 -7.41 -10.47 -7.35
N MET A 75 -6.62 -9.63 -6.70
CA MET A 75 -6.16 -8.36 -7.29
C MET A 75 -5.30 -8.57 -8.53
N ARG A 76 -4.39 -9.56 -8.50
CA ARG A 76 -3.60 -9.97 -9.67
C ARG A 76 -4.50 -10.37 -10.83
N GLN A 77 -5.53 -11.17 -10.58
CA GLN A 77 -6.47 -11.58 -11.61
C GLN A 77 -7.18 -10.37 -12.22
N MET A 78 -7.65 -9.43 -11.40
CA MET A 78 -8.28 -8.18 -11.89
C MET A 78 -7.35 -7.37 -12.79
N LEU A 79 -6.06 -7.28 -12.45
CA LEU A 79 -5.05 -6.61 -13.29
C LEU A 79 -4.82 -7.34 -14.60
N GLN A 80 -4.74 -8.67 -14.58
CA GLN A 80 -4.49 -9.49 -15.78
C GLN A 80 -5.66 -9.47 -16.76
N GLU A 81 -6.90 -9.44 -16.24
CA GLU A 81 -8.13 -9.34 -17.05
C GLU A 81 -8.38 -7.93 -17.58
N GLY A 82 -7.71 -6.91 -17.03
CA GLY A 82 -8.00 -5.52 -17.36
C GLY A 82 -9.36 -5.07 -16.84
N SER A 83 -9.84 -5.66 -15.74
CA SER A 83 -11.14 -5.35 -15.14
C SER A 83 -11.13 -3.99 -14.44
N GLY A 84 -12.26 -3.28 -14.45
CA GLY A 84 -12.43 -1.96 -13.83
C GLY A 84 -11.96 -0.79 -14.70
N GLU A 85 -11.78 0.38 -14.08
CA GLU A 85 -11.21 1.57 -14.74
C GLU A 85 -9.69 1.64 -14.57
N PRO A 86 -8.95 2.32 -15.46
CA PRO A 86 -7.49 2.44 -15.39
C PRO A 86 -6.95 2.98 -14.06
N ALA A 87 -7.59 4.00 -13.50
CA ALA A 87 -7.20 4.60 -12.23
C ALA A 87 -7.24 3.58 -11.09
N PHE A 88 -8.27 2.74 -11.08
CA PHE A 88 -8.43 1.69 -10.08
C PHE A 88 -7.40 0.57 -10.25
N ARG A 89 -7.12 0.13 -11.50
CA ARG A 89 -6.02 -0.81 -11.76
C ARG A 89 -4.67 -0.27 -11.29
N CYS A 90 -4.41 1.02 -11.46
CA CYS A 90 -3.20 1.64 -10.94
C CYS A 90 -3.10 1.51 -9.41
N VAL A 91 -4.20 1.69 -8.68
CA VAL A 91 -4.24 1.49 -7.22
C VAL A 91 -3.99 0.03 -6.86
N LEU A 92 -4.62 -0.92 -7.54
CA LEU A 92 -4.36 -2.34 -7.30
C LEU A 92 -2.88 -2.71 -7.52
N ALA A 93 -2.29 -2.23 -8.62
CA ALA A 93 -0.88 -2.46 -8.90
C ALA A 93 0.03 -1.80 -7.85
N ALA A 94 -0.32 -0.61 -7.34
CA ALA A 94 0.42 0.05 -6.27
C ALA A 94 0.34 -0.72 -4.95
N SER A 95 -0.85 -1.22 -4.57
CA SER A 95 -1.03 -2.04 -3.36
C SER A 95 -0.27 -3.36 -3.44
N LEU A 96 -0.26 -4.02 -4.59
CA LEU A 96 0.54 -5.23 -4.80
C LEU A 96 2.05 -4.93 -4.87
N ALA A 97 2.44 -3.78 -5.41
CA ALA A 97 3.83 -3.34 -5.41
C ALA A 97 4.34 -3.06 -3.99
N TYR A 98 3.50 -2.49 -3.12
CA TYR A 98 3.80 -2.33 -1.70
C TYR A 98 4.09 -3.69 -1.05
N LEU A 99 3.20 -4.69 -1.21
CA LEU A 99 3.38 -6.04 -0.62
C LEU A 99 4.73 -6.72 -0.94
N VAL A 100 5.39 -6.34 -2.03
CA VAL A 100 6.68 -6.94 -2.42
C VAL A 100 7.88 -6.04 -2.11
N GLN A 101 7.67 -4.85 -1.55
CA GLN A 101 8.74 -3.95 -1.18
C GLN A 101 9.42 -4.41 0.13
N PRO A 102 10.75 -4.39 0.17
CA PRO A 102 11.47 -4.69 1.40
C PRO A 102 11.47 -3.47 2.33
N HIS A 103 11.19 -3.70 3.62
CA HIS A 103 11.24 -2.68 4.68
C HIS A 103 10.15 -1.61 4.58
N ASP A 104 8.92 -2.08 4.63
CA ASP A 104 7.71 -1.27 4.64
C ASP A 104 7.53 -0.52 5.98
N LEU A 105 6.32 -0.03 6.26
CA LEU A 105 5.97 0.62 7.53
C LEU A 105 6.32 -0.26 8.74
N MET A 106 6.35 -1.58 8.52
CA MET A 106 6.88 -2.57 9.43
C MET A 106 7.93 -3.44 8.75
N SER A 107 8.89 -3.94 9.54
CA SER A 107 9.91 -4.84 9.02
C SER A 107 9.34 -6.26 8.88
N ASP A 108 9.44 -6.86 7.69
CA ASP A 108 9.05 -8.26 7.43
C ASP A 108 9.71 -9.27 8.38
N ASN A 109 10.90 -8.92 8.90
CA ASN A 109 11.68 -9.81 9.75
C ASN A 109 11.16 -9.86 11.19
N LEU A 110 10.06 -9.17 11.50
CA LEU A 110 9.44 -9.26 12.81
C LEU A 110 8.91 -10.69 13.07
N PRO A 111 9.05 -11.20 14.31
CA PRO A 111 8.65 -12.56 14.67
C PRO A 111 7.22 -12.91 14.28
N ALA A 112 7.00 -14.20 13.97
CA ALA A 112 5.68 -14.76 13.74
C ALA A 112 4.86 -14.13 12.59
N GLY A 113 5.54 -13.47 11.65
CA GLY A 113 4.88 -12.75 10.56
C GLY A 113 4.20 -11.45 11.01
N TYR A 114 4.55 -10.92 12.19
CA TYR A 114 4.05 -9.61 12.66
C TYR A 114 4.38 -8.48 11.67
N GLY A 115 5.44 -8.65 10.87
CA GLY A 115 5.83 -7.74 9.81
C GLY A 115 4.76 -7.55 8.73
N PHE A 116 3.83 -8.49 8.53
CA PHE A 116 2.79 -8.44 7.50
C PHE A 116 1.49 -7.75 7.96
N VAL A 117 1.49 -7.08 9.12
CA VAL A 117 0.29 -6.41 9.64
C VAL A 117 -0.11 -5.22 8.77
N ASP A 118 0.84 -4.44 8.27
CA ASP A 118 0.60 -3.35 7.33
C ASP A 118 0.16 -3.82 5.96
N ASP A 119 0.77 -4.89 5.46
CA ASP A 119 0.35 -5.53 4.21
C ASP A 119 -1.12 -5.95 4.24
N ALA A 120 -1.52 -6.66 5.30
CA ALA A 120 -2.91 -7.06 5.50
C ALA A 120 -3.82 -5.82 5.50
N LEU A 121 -3.44 -4.79 6.24
CA LEU A 121 -4.23 -3.58 6.39
C LEU A 121 -4.42 -2.84 5.05
N LEU A 122 -3.34 -2.67 4.27
CA LEU A 122 -3.37 -2.03 2.96
C LEU A 122 -4.20 -2.83 1.95
N LEU A 123 -4.02 -4.16 1.89
CA LEU A 123 -4.73 -5.02 0.95
C LEU A 123 -6.22 -5.14 1.30
N HIS A 124 -6.57 -5.19 2.58
CA HIS A 124 -7.97 -5.17 3.00
C HIS A 124 -8.67 -3.87 2.62
N GLU A 125 -8.00 -2.72 2.75
CA GLU A 125 -8.56 -1.44 2.29
C GLU A 125 -8.66 -1.36 0.77
N ALA A 126 -7.62 -1.76 0.04
CA ALA A 126 -7.67 -1.79 -1.43
C ALA A 126 -8.77 -2.74 -1.94
N SER A 127 -9.03 -3.85 -1.23
CA SER A 127 -10.16 -4.74 -1.48
C SER A 127 -11.50 -4.10 -1.10
N ALA A 128 -11.58 -3.34 -0.02
CA ALA A 128 -12.81 -2.59 0.32
C ALA A 128 -13.16 -1.58 -0.78
N LEU A 129 -12.17 -0.84 -1.27
CA LEU A 129 -12.31 0.09 -2.39
C LEU A 129 -12.77 -0.62 -3.68
N SER A 130 -12.26 -1.83 -3.95
CA SER A 130 -12.67 -2.59 -5.13
C SER A 130 -14.16 -2.95 -5.10
N TRP A 131 -14.65 -3.42 -3.95
CA TRP A 131 -16.06 -3.76 -3.77
C TRP A 131 -16.97 -2.54 -3.81
N GLU A 132 -16.53 -1.40 -3.27
CA GLU A 132 -17.27 -0.14 -3.36
C GLU A 132 -17.44 0.32 -4.82
N ILE A 133 -16.37 0.27 -5.61
CA ILE A 133 -16.42 0.61 -7.04
C ILE A 133 -17.33 -0.35 -7.82
N ALA A 134 -17.33 -1.62 -7.45
CA ALA A 134 -18.23 -2.63 -8.02
C ALA A 134 -19.70 -2.48 -7.56
N GLY A 135 -19.97 -1.61 -6.58
CA GLY A 135 -21.30 -1.39 -6.00
C GLY A 135 -21.73 -2.39 -4.93
N ASP A 136 -20.84 -3.29 -4.49
CA ASP A 136 -21.11 -4.24 -3.39
C ASP A 136 -20.69 -3.65 -2.04
N MET A 137 -21.53 -2.74 -1.53
CA MET A 137 -21.27 -2.04 -0.26
C MET A 137 -21.23 -2.98 0.95
N ALA A 138 -21.89 -4.14 0.88
CA ALA A 138 -21.90 -5.10 1.99
C ALA A 138 -20.53 -5.77 2.15
N ARG A 139 -19.91 -6.19 1.04
CA ARG A 139 -18.54 -6.74 1.05
C ARG A 139 -17.51 -5.67 1.39
N ALA A 140 -17.68 -4.46 0.88
CA ALA A 140 -16.80 -3.34 1.24
C ALA A 140 -16.79 -3.09 2.76
N GLU A 141 -17.97 -3.09 3.39
CA GLU A 141 -18.11 -2.91 4.84
C GLU A 141 -17.53 -4.09 5.64
N GLU A 142 -17.67 -5.33 5.16
CA GLU A 142 -17.01 -6.49 5.77
C GLU A 142 -15.48 -6.34 5.79
N LYS A 143 -14.89 -5.89 4.66
CA LYS A 143 -13.45 -5.63 4.58
C LYS A 143 -13.03 -4.49 5.52
N ARG A 144 -13.84 -3.44 5.69
CA ARG A 144 -13.57 -2.35 6.64
C ARG A 144 -13.63 -2.78 8.10
N LYS A 145 -14.49 -3.73 8.45
CA LYS A 145 -14.50 -4.32 9.80
C LYS A 145 -13.21 -5.10 10.07
N LEU A 146 -12.73 -5.87 9.09
CA LEU A 146 -11.44 -6.56 9.18
C LEU A 146 -10.29 -5.54 9.29
N PHE A 147 -10.32 -4.47 8.50
CA PHE A 147 -9.37 -3.37 8.62
C PHE A 147 -9.33 -2.79 10.04
N GLN A 148 -10.49 -2.48 10.65
CA GLN A 148 -10.56 -1.94 12.01
C GLN A 148 -9.98 -2.92 13.04
N PHE A 149 -10.22 -4.22 12.85
CA PHE A 149 -9.62 -5.25 13.68
C PHE A 149 -8.10 -5.30 13.53
N ILE A 150 -7.58 -5.29 12.30
CA ILE A 150 -6.13 -5.29 12.02
C ILE A 150 -5.46 -4.05 12.62
N PHE A 151 -6.13 -2.89 12.57
CA PHE A 151 -5.60 -1.62 13.07
C PHE A 151 -5.27 -1.67 14.57
N ILE A 152 -5.92 -2.54 15.35
CA ILE A 152 -5.63 -2.76 16.79
C ILE A 152 -4.19 -3.24 17.00
N PHE A 153 -3.55 -3.86 16.01
CA PHE A 153 -2.20 -4.40 16.09
C PHE A 153 -1.12 -3.41 15.60
N VAL A 154 -1.52 -2.25 15.07
CA VAL A 154 -0.56 -1.24 14.61
C VAL A 154 0.09 -0.57 15.83
N PRO A 155 1.44 -0.50 15.88
CA PRO A 155 2.15 0.22 16.95
C PRO A 155 1.66 1.67 17.06
N ASP A 156 1.46 2.17 18.28
CA ASP A 156 0.90 3.53 18.49
C ASP A 156 1.74 4.61 17.79
N ARG A 157 3.06 4.44 17.79
CA ARG A 157 4.01 5.34 17.13
C ARG A 157 3.88 5.39 15.60
N ASN A 158 3.26 4.37 15.00
CA ASN A 158 3.07 4.22 13.56
C ASN A 158 1.63 4.61 13.10
N HIS A 159 0.71 4.94 14.02
CA HIS A 159 -0.69 5.20 13.68
C HIS A 159 -0.89 6.34 12.66
N VAL A 160 0.00 7.33 12.65
CA VAL A 160 -0.08 8.45 11.71
C VAL A 160 0.34 8.01 10.31
N GLU A 161 1.48 7.33 10.20
CA GLU A 161 1.98 6.83 8.92
C GLU A 161 1.01 5.85 8.26
N PHE A 162 0.41 4.94 9.04
CA PHE A 162 -0.59 4.00 8.52
C PHE A 162 -1.84 4.70 8.01
N ARG A 163 -2.38 5.66 8.78
CA ARG A 163 -3.54 6.44 8.33
C ARG A 163 -3.23 7.23 7.07
N ASN A 164 -2.02 7.76 6.94
CA ASN A 164 -1.59 8.46 5.73
C ASN A 164 -1.47 7.50 4.54
N ALA A 165 -0.87 6.32 4.71
CA ALA A 165 -0.77 5.31 3.66
C ALA A 165 -2.16 4.91 3.13
N ILE A 166 -3.11 4.71 4.04
CA ILE A 166 -4.48 4.33 3.72
C ILE A 166 -5.26 5.44 3.05
N SER A 167 -5.18 6.66 3.58
CA SER A 167 -5.75 7.84 2.93
C SER A 167 -5.12 8.07 1.55
N GLY A 168 -3.86 7.66 1.39
CA GLY A 168 -3.12 7.68 0.15
C GLY A 168 -3.75 6.82 -0.96
N LEU A 169 -4.41 5.71 -0.64
CA LEU A 169 -5.09 4.86 -1.64
C LEU A 169 -6.25 5.60 -2.30
N ALA A 170 -7.17 6.15 -1.51
CA ALA A 170 -8.31 6.91 -2.02
C ALA A 170 -7.86 8.19 -2.74
N THR A 171 -6.84 8.86 -2.21
CA THR A 171 -6.24 10.04 -2.85
C THR A 171 -5.62 9.69 -4.21
N THR A 172 -4.87 8.59 -4.26
CA THR A 172 -4.26 8.10 -5.51
C THR A 172 -5.32 7.74 -6.53
N LEU A 173 -6.41 7.09 -6.11
CA LEU A 173 -7.54 6.79 -6.99
C LEU A 173 -8.15 8.08 -7.57
N GLY A 174 -8.47 9.05 -6.71
CA GLY A 174 -9.05 10.32 -7.13
C GLY A 174 -8.15 11.10 -8.08
N MET A 175 -6.84 11.12 -7.80
CA MET A 175 -5.83 11.74 -8.65
C MET A 175 -5.68 11.01 -9.98
N MET A 176 -5.63 9.67 -10.00
CA MET A 176 -5.53 8.91 -11.24
C MET A 176 -6.77 9.02 -12.12
N ARG A 177 -7.95 9.24 -11.52
CA ARG A 177 -9.20 9.52 -12.25
C ARG A 177 -9.21 10.89 -12.93
N SER A 178 -8.46 11.87 -12.42
CA SER A 178 -8.39 13.20 -13.05
C SER A 178 -7.38 13.27 -14.20
N PHE A 179 -6.50 12.27 -14.33
CA PHE A 179 -5.55 12.14 -15.43
C PHE A 179 -6.13 11.44 -16.66
N ASP A 180 -5.39 11.52 -17.76
CA ASP A 180 -5.65 10.70 -18.94
C ASP A 180 -5.56 9.19 -18.57
N PRO A 181 -6.57 8.38 -18.92
CA PRO A 181 -6.56 6.92 -18.78
C PRO A 181 -5.24 6.23 -19.16
N ALA A 182 -4.58 6.69 -20.23
CA ALA A 182 -3.32 6.12 -20.71
C ALA A 182 -2.17 6.31 -19.71
N LEU A 183 -2.19 7.38 -18.91
CA LEU A 183 -1.18 7.61 -17.87
C LEU A 183 -1.33 6.61 -16.72
N ALA A 184 -2.56 6.32 -16.30
CA ALA A 184 -2.83 5.32 -15.28
C ALA A 184 -2.43 3.91 -15.75
N GLU A 185 -2.70 3.56 -17.02
CA GLU A 185 -2.25 2.29 -17.61
C GLU A 185 -0.73 2.22 -17.68
N THR A 186 -0.07 3.28 -18.14
CA THR A 186 1.40 3.33 -18.23
C THR A 186 2.01 3.15 -16.84
N THR A 187 1.48 3.82 -15.82
CA THR A 187 1.93 3.70 -14.43
C THR A 187 1.71 2.28 -13.90
N THR A 188 0.56 1.67 -14.20
CA THR A 188 0.25 0.27 -13.87
C THR A 188 1.31 -0.67 -14.46
N GLN A 189 1.64 -0.53 -15.76
CA GLN A 189 2.66 -1.35 -16.41
C GLN A 189 4.05 -1.12 -15.83
N MET A 190 4.39 0.13 -15.47
CA MET A 190 5.65 0.45 -14.79
C MET A 190 5.77 -0.24 -13.44
N LEU A 191 4.71 -0.22 -12.62
CA LEU A 191 4.67 -0.91 -11.31
C LEU A 191 4.78 -2.44 -11.48
N ILE A 192 4.11 -3.02 -12.46
CA ILE A 192 4.20 -4.47 -12.75
C ILE A 192 5.63 -4.85 -13.20
N ALA A 193 6.24 -4.00 -14.03
CA ALA A 193 7.58 -4.23 -14.55
C ALA A 193 8.66 -4.01 -13.48
N ASN A 194 8.53 -2.98 -12.63
CA ASN A 194 9.55 -2.50 -11.70
C ASN A 194 8.96 -2.17 -10.30
N PRO A 195 8.36 -3.13 -9.57
CA PRO A 195 7.68 -2.86 -8.29
C PRO A 195 8.61 -2.40 -7.15
N LEU A 196 9.91 -2.71 -7.25
CA LEU A 196 10.94 -2.33 -6.28
C LEU A 196 11.58 -0.98 -6.59
N GLN A 197 11.21 -0.36 -7.72
CA GLN A 197 11.75 0.94 -8.05
C GLN A 197 11.17 1.95 -7.06
N PRO A 198 12.02 2.67 -6.29
CA PRO A 198 11.52 3.69 -5.40
C PRO A 198 10.72 4.68 -6.23
N ILE A 199 9.44 4.86 -5.87
CA ILE A 199 8.68 6.00 -6.37
C ILE A 199 9.38 7.20 -5.75
N MET A 200 10.23 7.87 -6.53
CA MET A 200 11.09 8.93 -6.02
C MET A 200 10.25 9.95 -5.26
N SER A 201 10.29 9.88 -3.93
CA SER A 201 9.86 10.93 -3.05
C SER A 201 10.79 12.10 -3.33
N GLN A 202 10.33 13.07 -4.12
CA GLN A 202 11.10 14.27 -4.39
C GLN A 202 11.29 15.02 -3.07
N GLY A 203 12.42 14.74 -2.43
CA GLY A 203 12.86 15.37 -1.20
C GLY A 203 12.62 16.88 -1.24
N THR A 204 12.00 17.37 -0.18
CA THR A 204 12.10 18.75 0.24
C THR A 204 13.55 19.01 0.66
N GLY A 205 14.41 19.41 -0.27
CA GLY A 205 15.79 19.74 0.07
C GLY A 205 16.64 20.17 -1.12
N GLY A 206 16.72 21.49 -1.34
CA GLY A 206 17.85 22.17 -2.00
C GLY A 206 17.99 22.01 -3.52
N ALA A 207 17.83 23.11 -4.25
CA ALA A 207 18.37 23.27 -5.60
C ALA A 207 19.72 24.04 -5.54
N PRO A 208 20.57 24.08 -6.58
CA PRO A 208 20.35 23.55 -7.94
C PRO A 208 21.57 22.83 -8.59
N ALA A 209 21.33 22.38 -9.83
CA ALA A 209 22.30 22.06 -10.89
C ALA A 209 22.93 20.65 -10.89
N GLY A 210 22.10 19.65 -11.15
CA GLY A 210 22.51 18.41 -11.79
C GLY A 210 21.43 18.01 -12.79
N THR A 211 21.83 17.63 -14.00
CA THR A 211 20.94 17.03 -15.00
C THR A 211 20.11 15.93 -14.35
N SER A 212 18.78 16.12 -14.31
CA SER A 212 17.90 15.26 -13.51
C SER A 212 17.95 13.82 -14.04
N THR A 213 18.03 12.85 -13.13
CA THR A 213 18.00 11.41 -13.41
C THR A 213 16.67 10.95 -14.04
N PHE A 214 15.69 11.84 -14.14
CA PHE A 214 14.39 11.62 -14.78
C PHE A 214 14.50 11.35 -16.29
N GLY A 215 15.48 11.96 -16.99
CA GLY A 215 15.72 11.70 -18.40
C GLY A 215 16.09 10.25 -18.73
N SER A 216 16.50 9.46 -17.73
CA SER A 216 16.83 8.04 -17.91
C SER A 216 15.62 7.12 -18.00
N GLN A 217 14.49 7.49 -17.36
CA GLN A 217 13.29 6.63 -17.28
C GLN A 217 12.44 6.68 -18.55
N PHE A 218 12.61 7.71 -19.38
CA PHE A 218 11.90 7.87 -20.64
C PHE A 218 12.74 7.53 -21.88
N LYS A 219 13.94 6.95 -21.70
CA LYS A 219 14.85 6.59 -22.81
C LYS A 219 14.24 5.61 -23.82
N ASN A 220 13.20 4.87 -23.42
CA ASN A 220 12.51 3.91 -24.29
C ASN A 220 11.30 4.52 -25.02
N TYR A 221 10.91 5.76 -24.72
CA TYR A 221 9.84 6.47 -25.42
C TYR A 221 10.39 7.20 -26.65
N PRO A 222 9.55 7.43 -27.69
CA PRO A 222 9.90 8.30 -28.81
C PRO A 222 10.39 9.65 -28.31
N GLU A 223 11.41 10.22 -28.93
CA GLU A 223 12.03 11.48 -28.49
C GLU A 223 11.02 12.63 -28.38
N SER A 224 9.99 12.62 -29.23
CA SER A 224 8.84 13.54 -29.22
C SER A 224 7.92 13.41 -28.00
N SER A 225 7.98 12.30 -27.27
CA SER A 225 7.13 12.05 -26.09
C SER A 225 7.92 12.07 -24.78
N ARG A 226 9.24 12.35 -24.84
CA ARG A 226 10.07 12.43 -23.64
C ARG A 226 9.90 13.79 -22.97
N PRO A 227 9.77 13.84 -21.63
CA PRO A 227 9.88 15.09 -20.90
C PRO A 227 11.16 15.84 -21.25
N GLN A 228 11.06 17.09 -21.69
CA GLN A 228 12.23 17.93 -21.97
C GLN A 228 12.85 18.48 -20.70
N TYR A 229 12.02 18.89 -19.74
CA TYR A 229 12.48 19.38 -18.44
C TYR A 229 11.43 19.17 -17.37
N THR A 230 11.91 18.75 -16.20
CA THR A 230 11.15 18.71 -14.95
C THR A 230 11.53 19.92 -14.11
N TRP A 231 10.55 20.55 -13.46
CA TRP A 231 10.81 21.67 -12.57
C TRP A 231 10.07 21.48 -11.24
N LYS A 232 10.61 22.10 -10.19
CA LYS A 232 9.99 22.19 -8.87
C LYS A 232 10.14 23.62 -8.36
N SER A 233 9.04 24.23 -7.95
CA SER A 233 9.00 25.58 -7.39
C SER A 233 8.04 25.59 -6.19
N GLY A 234 8.59 25.72 -4.98
CA GLY A 234 7.80 25.60 -3.76
C GLY A 234 7.11 24.24 -3.65
N ASN A 235 5.78 24.25 -3.52
CA ASN A 235 4.93 23.06 -3.46
C ASN A 235 4.45 22.56 -4.83
N SER A 236 4.90 23.19 -5.92
CA SER A 236 4.52 22.81 -7.27
C SER A 236 5.66 22.05 -7.95
N MET A 237 5.31 21.02 -8.71
CA MET A 237 6.23 20.32 -9.60
C MET A 237 5.57 20.09 -10.95
N GLY A 238 6.36 20.06 -12.01
CA GLY A 238 5.83 19.84 -13.34
C GLY A 238 6.82 19.23 -14.32
N VAL A 239 6.25 18.73 -15.42
CA VAL A 239 6.91 18.02 -16.50
C VAL A 239 6.44 18.66 -17.81
N ASN A 240 7.37 19.11 -18.65
CA ASN A 240 7.03 19.68 -19.97
C ASN A 240 7.46 18.76 -21.10
N PHE A 241 6.64 18.70 -22.16
CA PHE A 241 6.83 17.87 -23.34
C PHE A 241 7.26 18.69 -24.56
N PRO A 242 7.91 18.06 -25.57
CA PRO A 242 8.56 18.74 -26.69
C PRO A 242 7.62 19.54 -27.60
N ASP A 243 6.38 19.08 -27.75
CA ASP A 243 5.43 19.61 -28.75
C ASP A 243 4.55 20.74 -28.19
N GLY A 244 4.89 21.28 -27.02
CA GLY A 244 4.07 22.26 -26.32
C GLY A 244 2.96 21.54 -25.55
N GLY A 245 3.24 21.30 -24.28
CA GLY A 245 2.30 20.77 -23.32
C GLY A 245 3.02 20.35 -22.04
N GLY A 246 2.31 20.27 -20.91
CA GLY A 246 2.90 19.92 -19.64
C GLY A 246 1.87 19.52 -18.60
N VAL A 247 2.31 18.71 -17.65
CA VAL A 247 1.54 18.40 -16.45
C VAL A 247 2.29 19.02 -15.28
N ALA A 248 1.62 19.90 -14.55
CA ALA A 248 2.07 20.30 -13.23
C ALA A 248 1.06 19.90 -12.18
N THR A 249 1.55 19.75 -10.97
CA THR A 249 0.72 19.59 -9.79
C THR A 249 1.27 20.51 -8.72
N ASP A 250 0.38 21.07 -7.93
CA ASP A 250 0.72 21.57 -6.61
C ASP A 250 0.02 20.74 -5.53
N GLY A 251 0.28 21.04 -4.26
CA GLY A 251 -0.34 20.31 -3.14
C GLY A 251 -1.87 20.41 -3.05
N ARG A 252 -2.56 20.95 -4.06
CA ARG A 252 -4.01 21.14 -4.10
C ARG A 252 -4.63 20.67 -5.42
N ASP A 253 -3.98 20.94 -6.55
CA ASP A 253 -4.53 20.69 -7.89
C ASP A 253 -3.50 20.13 -8.88
N VAL A 254 -4.02 19.61 -10.00
CA VAL A 254 -3.25 19.22 -11.18
C VAL A 254 -3.63 20.15 -12.33
N PHE A 255 -2.62 20.70 -12.98
CA PHE A 255 -2.74 21.58 -14.13
C PHE A 255 -2.17 20.90 -15.37
N VAL A 256 -2.98 20.83 -16.43
CA VAL A 256 -2.55 20.40 -17.76
C VAL A 256 -2.55 21.63 -18.66
N PHE A 257 -1.44 21.89 -19.33
CA PHE A 257 -1.27 23.01 -20.25
C PHE A 257 -0.61 22.55 -21.54
#